data_AF-A0A7W8ZJT8-F1
#
_entry.id   AF-A0A7W8ZJT8-F1
#
_cell.length_a   1.000
_cell.length_b   1.000
_cell.length_c   1.000
_cell.angle_alpha   90.00
_cell.angle_beta   90.00
_cell.angle_gamma   90.00
#
_symmetry.space_group_name_H-M   'P 1'
#
loop_
_entity.id
_entity.type
_entity.pdbx_description
1 polymer ?
#
loop_
_entity_poly.entity_id
_entity_poly.type
_entity_poly.pdbx_seq_one_letter_code
_entity_poly.pdbx_strand_id
1 'polypeptide(L)' 'MLRQDEKTRYFDFLKIYPGLANQIPLSALASYLGIRQFSLSRIRKNTF' A
#
# COMPACT_ATOMS: atom_id res chain seq x y z
N MET A 1 7.14 -17.44 11.26
CA MET A 1 6.15 -16.40 10.92
C MET A 1 6.85 -15.27 10.17
N LEU A 2 6.96 -15.37 8.84
CA LEU A 2 7.53 -14.30 8.02
C LEU A 2 6.40 -13.31 7.67
N ARG A 3 6.02 -12.45 8.62
CA ARG A 3 5.22 -11.25 8.32
C ARG A 3 6.14 -10.30 7.57
N GLN A 4 6.18 -10.40 6.24
CA GLN A 4 6.71 -9.31 5.45
C GLN A 4 5.79 -8.11 5.71
N ASP A 5 6.33 -7.06 6.33
CA ASP A 5 5.57 -5.88 6.70
C ASP A 5 4.79 -5.34 5.51
N GLU A 6 3.47 -5.21 5.69
CA GLU A 6 2.49 -4.71 4.72
C GLU A 6 2.91 -3.34 4.17
N LYS A 7 3.62 -2.58 5.01
CA LYS A 7 4.27 -1.31 4.70
C LYS A 7 5.36 -1.45 3.65
N THR A 8 6.27 -2.41 3.81
CA THR A 8 7.41 -2.59 2.90
C THR A 8 6.93 -2.89 1.49
N ARG A 9 5.92 -3.77 1.38
CA ARG A 9 5.33 -4.15 0.08
C ARG A 9 4.62 -2.98 -0.60
N TYR A 10 3.93 -2.12 0.16
CA TYR A 10 3.36 -0.88 -0.35
C TYR A 10 4.44 0.14 -0.75
N PHE A 11 5.52 0.24 0.04
CA PHE A 11 6.61 1.17 -0.22
C PHE A 11 7.42 0.78 -1.46
N ASP A 12 7.66 -0.51 -1.67
CA ASP A 12 8.29 -1.03 -2.88
C ASP A 12 7.39 -0.79 -4.11
N PHE A 13 6.08 -0.98 -3.98
CA PHE A 13 5.15 -0.61 -5.04
C PHE A 13 5.18 0.88 -5.36
N LEU A 14 5.22 1.74 -4.35
CA LEU A 14 5.36 3.19 -4.53
C LEU A 14 6.70 3.57 -5.19
N LYS A 15 7.78 2.87 -4.88
CA LYS A 15 9.09 3.10 -5.51
C LYS A 15 9.07 2.74 -7.00
N ILE A 16 8.39 1.66 -7.36
CA ILE A 16 8.32 1.19 -8.75
C ILE A 16 7.28 2.02 -9.53
N TYR A 17 6.18 2.40 -8.90
CA TYR A 17 5.03 3.08 -9.53
C TYR A 17 4.52 4.28 -8.71
N PRO A 18 5.31 5.37 -8.56
CA PRO A 18 4.95 6.50 -7.70
C PRO A 18 3.71 7.26 -8.18
N GLY A 19 3.47 7.34 -9.49
CA GLY A 19 2.29 8.02 -10.06
C GLY A 19 1.01 7.19 -10.00
N LEU A 20 1.12 5.85 -10.02
CA LEU A 20 -0.02 4.96 -10.12
C LEU A 20 -0.79 4.85 -8.79
N ALA A 21 -0.07 4.88 -7.67
CA ALA A 21 -0.69 4.83 -6.34
C ALA A 21 -1.60 6.02 -6.02
N ASN A 22 -1.41 7.15 -6.71
CA ASN A 22 -2.26 8.34 -6.57
C ASN A 22 -3.47 8.34 -7.53
N GLN A 23 -3.43 7.53 -8.58
CA GLN A 23 -4.48 7.40 -9.60
C GLN A 23 -5.49 6.29 -9.25
N ILE A 24 -5.08 5.32 -8.44
CA ILE A 24 -5.88 4.14 -8.11
C ILE A 24 -6.52 4.31 -6.72
N PRO A 25 -7.81 3.92 -6.54
CA PRO A 25 -8.42 3.90 -5.21
C PRO A 25 -7.72 2.90 -4.26
N LEU A 26 -7.69 3.26 -2.97
CA LEU A 26 -7.13 2.43 -1.88
C LEU A 26 -7.64 0.97 -1.91
N SER A 27 -8.88 0.76 -2.34
CA SER A 27 -9.51 -0.56 -2.45
C SER A 27 -8.83 -1.47 -3.47
N ALA A 28 -8.63 -0.98 -4.69
CA ALA A 28 -7.96 -1.73 -5.74
C ALA A 28 -6.49 -1.97 -5.40
N LEU A 29 -5.83 -0.98 -4.80
CA LEU A 29 -4.43 -1.09 -4.39
C LEU A 29 -4.22 -2.10 -3.26
N ALA A 30 -5.12 -2.12 -2.27
CA ALA A 30 -5.13 -3.09 -1.19
C ALA A 30 -5.34 -4.52 -1.72
N SER A 31 -6.28 -4.68 -2.67
CA SER A 31 -6.54 -5.97 -3.33
C SER A 31 -5.31 -6.46 -4.09
N TYR A 32 -4.65 -5.58 -4.84
CA TYR A 32 -3.44 -5.89 -5.60
C TYR A 32 -2.26 -6.30 -4.72
N LEU A 33 -2.05 -5.59 -3.61
CA LEU A 33 -0.95 -5.85 -2.68
C LEU A 33 -1.23 -7.01 -1.72
N GLY A 34 -2.47 -7.54 -1.70
CA GLY A 34 -2.90 -8.58 -0.78
C GLY A 34 -2.93 -8.11 0.67
N ILE A 35 -3.13 -6.81 0.90
CA ILE A 35 -3.18 -6.19 2.23
C ILE A 35 -4.58 -5.66 2.50
N ARG A 36 -4.92 -5.44 3.78
CA ARG A 36 -6.23 -4.89 4.13
C ARG A 36 -6.29 -3.41 3.78
N GLN A 37 -7.41 -2.95 3.23
CA GLN A 37 -7.66 -1.52 2.97
C GLN A 37 -7.46 -0.65 4.21
N PHE A 38 -7.84 -1.16 5.39
CA PHE A 38 -7.63 -0.47 6.67
C PHE A 38 -6.15 -0.30 7.00
N SER A 39 -5.32 -1.35 6.83
CA SER A 39 -3.86 -1.24 6.98
C SER A 39 -3.29 -0.20 6.01
N LEU A 40 -3.65 -0.28 4.74
CA LEU A 40 -3.18 0.64 3.71
C LEU A 40 -3.59 2.10 4.00
N SER A 41 -4.83 2.33 4.41
CA SER A 41 -5.32 3.65 4.82
C SER A 41 -4.55 4.18 6.02
N ARG A 42 -4.23 3.33 7.00
CA ARG A 42 -3.45 3.69 8.18
C ARG A 42 -2.00 4.06 7.83
N ILE A 43 -1.43 3.39 6.83
CA ILE A 43 -0.08 3.67 6.33
C ILE A 43 -0.06 5.04 5.62
N ARG A 44 -1.02 5.32 4.72
CA ARG A 44 -1.12 6.64 4.07
C ARG A 44 -1.30 7.79 5.05
N LYS A 45 -2.17 7.62 6.06
CA LYS A 45 -2.42 8.63 7.10
C LYS A 45 -1.23 8.94 8.01
N ASN A 46 -0.23 8.06 8.06
CA ASN A 46 0.96 8.27 8.89
C ASN A 46 2.13 8.87 8.08
N THR A 47 1.97 9.05 6.77
CA THR A 47 2.99 9.55 5.85
C THR A 47 2.62 10.89 5.22
N PHE A 48 1.33 11.19 5.12
CA PHE A 48 0.77 12.52 4.83
C PHE A 48 0.27 13.17 6.11
#